data_AF-A0A1S2HNM7-F1
#
_entry.id   AF-A0A1S2HNM7-F1
#
_cell.length_a   1.000
_cell.length_b   1.000
_cell.length_c   1.000
_cell.angle_alpha   90.00
_cell.angle_beta   90.00
_cell.angle_gamma   90.00
#
_symmetry.space_group_name_H-M   'P 1'
#
loop_
_entity.id
_entity.type
_entity.pdbx_description
1 polymer ?
#
loop_
_entity_poly.entity_id
_entity_poly.type
_entity_poly.pdbx_seq_one_letter_code
_entity_poly.pdbx_strand_id
1 'polypeptide(L)'
;MIELPEGLAPELVPLSWLVGVWEGTGVVEYPVGDEEEPRNYEFGQRVSFSHDGLPYLNYSSTTWLLDEERTPLAAEMGYWRIDRPAEPGDRGPAMLLGEGPTPFSTVESVEALRNNNDGFDVEAAIIHPTGVNELYVGRVRKGRIDLATDAVMRSPNAKDYSAATRLYGLVEGKLFWAWDIAALGKELTSHASGQLAKVD
;
A
#
# COMPACT_ATOMS: atom_id res chain seq x y z
N MET A 1 -13.44 -12.48 -14.59
CA MET A 1 -14.05 -12.51 -13.24
C MET A 1 -12.91 -12.75 -12.28
N ILE A 2 -12.70 -11.88 -11.30
CA ILE A 2 -11.67 -12.09 -10.27
C ILE A 2 -12.21 -13.17 -9.33
N GLU A 3 -11.46 -14.25 -9.16
CA GLU A 3 -11.77 -15.29 -8.18
C GLU A 3 -11.41 -14.77 -6.78
N LEU A 4 -12.33 -14.90 -5.82
CA LEU A 4 -12.09 -14.43 -4.47
C LEU A 4 -11.19 -15.44 -3.73
N PRO A 5 -10.12 -14.98 -3.06
CA PRO A 5 -9.30 -15.84 -2.22
C PRO A 5 -10.13 -16.53 -1.12
N GLU A 6 -9.87 -17.81 -0.90
CA GLU A 6 -10.53 -18.57 0.17
C GLU A 6 -10.20 -17.98 1.55
N GLY A 7 -11.21 -17.83 2.41
CA GLY A 7 -11.02 -17.30 3.77
C GLY A 7 -10.71 -15.80 3.84
N LEU A 8 -10.86 -15.05 2.73
CA LEU A 8 -10.76 -13.60 2.74
C LEU A 8 -11.91 -12.99 3.57
N ALA A 9 -11.58 -12.13 4.52
CA ALA A 9 -12.58 -11.38 5.29
C ALA A 9 -13.46 -10.56 4.32
N PRO A 10 -14.79 -10.50 4.49
CA PRO A 10 -15.69 -9.77 3.59
C PRO A 10 -15.29 -8.30 3.39
N GLU A 11 -14.81 -7.65 4.45
CA GLU A 11 -14.29 -6.28 4.42
C GLU A 11 -13.14 -6.10 3.42
N LEU A 12 -12.39 -7.15 3.09
CA LEU A 12 -11.27 -7.08 2.16
C LEU A 12 -11.65 -7.35 0.71
N VAL A 13 -12.91 -7.67 0.40
CA VAL A 13 -13.39 -7.87 -0.98
C VAL A 13 -13.06 -6.67 -1.89
N PRO A 14 -13.23 -5.39 -1.47
CA PRO A 14 -12.82 -4.23 -2.28
C PRO A 14 -11.31 -4.20 -2.64
N LEU A 15 -10.47 -4.83 -1.82
CA LEU A 15 -9.01 -4.93 -1.98
C LEU A 15 -8.55 -6.29 -2.53
N SER A 16 -9.47 -7.23 -2.78
CA SER A 16 -9.16 -8.61 -3.18
C SER A 16 -8.25 -8.73 -4.41
N TRP A 17 -8.32 -7.75 -5.30
CA TRP A 17 -7.52 -7.69 -6.52
C TRP A 17 -6.03 -7.44 -6.27
N LEU A 18 -5.64 -6.97 -5.07
CA LEU A 18 -4.24 -6.88 -4.65
C LEU A 18 -3.67 -8.22 -4.18
N VAL A 19 -4.51 -9.15 -3.71
CA VAL A 19 -4.05 -10.37 -3.03
C VAL A 19 -3.21 -11.24 -3.95
N GLY A 20 -2.02 -11.61 -3.49
CA GLY A 20 -1.04 -12.42 -4.19
C GLY A 20 0.36 -11.83 -4.13
N VAL A 21 1.27 -12.49 -4.85
CA VAL A 21 2.65 -12.01 -5.06
C VAL A 21 2.73 -11.39 -6.43
N TRP A 22 3.39 -10.24 -6.52
CA TRP A 22 3.60 -9.48 -7.73
C TRP A 22 5.09 -9.23 -7.91
N GLU A 23 5.59 -9.41 -9.13
CA GLU A 23 6.99 -9.18 -9.47
C GLU A 23 7.11 -8.48 -10.82
N GLY A 24 8.08 -7.58 -10.94
CA GLY A 24 8.30 -6.80 -12.15
C GLY A 24 9.37 -5.75 -11.95
N THR A 25 9.26 -4.66 -12.71
CA THR A 25 10.26 -3.60 -12.74
C THR A 25 9.61 -2.23 -12.59
N GLY A 26 10.45 -1.25 -12.28
CA GLY A 26 10.08 0.15 -12.23
C GLY A 26 11.26 1.06 -12.47
N VAL A 27 10.99 2.35 -12.43
CA VAL A 27 11.97 3.42 -12.61
C VAL A 27 11.89 4.40 -11.47
N VAL A 28 13.04 4.84 -10.97
CA VAL A 28 13.17 6.02 -10.12
C VAL A 28 13.56 7.19 -11.01
N GLU A 29 12.87 8.31 -10.86
CA GLU A 29 13.27 9.59 -11.43
C GLU A 29 13.03 10.67 -10.37
N TYR A 30 14.08 11.18 -9.74
CA TYR A 30 13.93 12.12 -8.63
C TYR A 30 15.04 13.18 -8.57
N PRO A 31 14.69 14.48 -8.49
CA PRO A 31 15.67 15.56 -8.37
C PRO A 31 16.27 15.59 -6.95
N VAL A 32 17.59 15.46 -6.84
CA VAL A 32 18.30 15.51 -5.55
C VAL A 32 19.27 16.69 -5.52
N GLY A 33 19.12 17.56 -4.52
CA GLY A 33 19.97 18.73 -4.37
C GLY A 33 19.81 19.74 -5.52
N ASP A 34 20.96 20.28 -5.95
CA ASP A 34 21.12 21.23 -7.06
C ASP A 34 21.70 20.56 -8.32
N GLU A 35 21.65 19.22 -8.41
CA GLU A 35 22.06 18.48 -9.62
C GLU A 35 21.18 18.91 -10.82
N GLU A 36 21.79 19.14 -11.99
CA GLU A 36 21.07 19.54 -13.22
C GLU A 36 20.12 18.44 -13.72
N GLU A 37 20.50 17.18 -13.52
CA GLU A 37 19.75 16.00 -13.96
C GLU A 37 19.20 15.23 -12.75
N PRO A 38 17.97 14.71 -12.82
CA PRO A 38 17.42 13.88 -11.76
C PRO A 38 18.17 12.56 -11.65
N ARG A 39 18.17 11.97 -10.45
CA ARG A 39 18.58 10.58 -10.26
C ARG A 39 17.64 9.70 -11.06
N ASN A 40 18.19 8.95 -12.01
CA ASN A 40 17.43 8.08 -12.90
C ASN A 40 18.07 6.67 -12.94
N TYR A 41 17.30 5.65 -12.54
CA TYR A 41 17.71 4.25 -12.62
C TYR A 41 16.50 3.30 -12.56
N GLU A 42 16.67 2.12 -13.15
CA GLU A 42 15.68 1.05 -13.12
C GLU A 42 15.90 0.10 -11.94
N PHE A 43 14.81 -0.47 -11.44
CA PHE A 43 14.84 -1.44 -10.35
C PHE A 43 13.89 -2.61 -10.63
N GLY A 44 14.22 -3.77 -10.07
CA GLY A 44 13.29 -4.89 -9.92
C GLY A 44 12.57 -4.79 -8.58
N GLN A 45 11.35 -5.32 -8.52
CA GLN A 45 10.53 -5.28 -7.33
C GLN A 45 9.73 -6.58 -7.18
N ARG A 46 9.63 -7.04 -5.94
CA ARG A 46 8.68 -8.07 -5.53
C ARG A 46 7.82 -7.56 -4.38
N VAL A 47 6.50 -7.66 -4.54
CA VAL A 47 5.48 -7.22 -3.58
C VAL A 47 4.59 -8.41 -3.21
N SER A 48 4.20 -8.51 -1.95
CA SER A 48 3.25 -9.51 -1.46
C SER A 48 2.14 -8.83 -0.68
N PHE A 49 0.90 -9.10 -1.09
CA PHE A 49 -0.31 -8.84 -0.31
C PHE A 49 -0.91 -10.18 0.09
N SER A 50 -0.98 -10.45 1.39
CA SER A 50 -1.55 -11.69 1.94
C SER A 50 -2.56 -11.39 3.04
N HIS A 51 -3.34 -12.38 3.45
CA HIS A 51 -4.29 -12.26 4.55
C HIS A 51 -4.22 -13.51 5.43
N ASP A 52 -4.62 -13.35 6.68
CA ASP A 52 -4.68 -14.42 7.70
C ASP A 52 -6.12 -14.64 8.21
N GLY A 53 -7.11 -14.07 7.49
CA GLY A 53 -8.54 -14.19 7.79
C GLY A 53 -9.09 -13.05 8.64
N LEU A 54 -8.25 -12.12 9.08
CA LEU A 54 -8.66 -10.88 9.74
C LEU A 54 -8.89 -9.75 8.73
N PRO A 55 -9.59 -8.66 9.11
CA PRO A 55 -9.96 -7.58 8.19
C PRO A 55 -8.81 -6.62 7.88
N TYR A 56 -7.64 -7.17 7.56
CA TYR A 56 -6.49 -6.45 7.02
C TYR A 56 -5.70 -7.31 6.02
N LEU A 57 -4.97 -6.66 5.12
CA LEU A 57 -3.93 -7.30 4.32
C LEU A 57 -2.57 -7.07 4.96
N ASN A 58 -1.78 -8.14 5.06
CA ASN A 58 -0.35 -8.09 5.28
C ASN A 58 0.33 -7.60 3.99
N TYR A 59 1.20 -6.60 4.12
CA TYR A 59 1.94 -6.01 3.01
C TYR A 59 3.45 -6.14 3.22
N SER A 60 4.17 -6.54 2.18
CA SER A 60 5.63 -6.46 2.13
C SER A 60 6.12 -6.20 0.71
N SER A 61 7.17 -5.39 0.57
CA SER A 61 7.80 -5.08 -0.71
C SER A 61 9.30 -5.04 -0.54
N THR A 62 10.02 -5.58 -1.52
CA THR A 62 11.48 -5.52 -1.63
C THR A 62 11.85 -5.14 -3.05
N THR A 63 12.91 -4.34 -3.19
CA THR A 63 13.41 -3.84 -4.47
C THR A 63 14.91 -4.05 -4.56
N TRP A 64 15.41 -4.14 -5.78
CA TRP A 64 16.83 -4.29 -6.11
C TRP A 64 17.16 -3.52 -7.39
N LEU A 65 18.39 -3.07 -7.55
CA LEU A 65 18.86 -2.48 -8.80
C LEU A 65 18.89 -3.54 -9.90
N LEU A 66 18.62 -3.14 -11.14
CA LEU A 66 18.79 -4.00 -12.32
C LEU A 66 20.26 -4.05 -12.78
N ASP A 67 21.16 -4.38 -11.86
CA ASP A 67 22.57 -4.69 -12.11
C ASP A 67 22.81 -6.21 -12.13
N GLU A 68 24.07 -6.63 -12.36
CA GLU A 68 24.42 -8.05 -12.43
C GLU A 68 24.24 -8.75 -11.07
N GLU A 69 24.44 -8.02 -9.98
CA GLU A 69 24.41 -8.53 -8.60
C GLU A 69 23.02 -8.51 -7.96
N ARG A 70 22.03 -7.84 -8.58
CA ARG A 70 20.73 -7.51 -7.98
C ARG A 70 20.90 -6.82 -6.63
N THR A 71 21.67 -5.74 -6.61
CA THR A 71 21.98 -4.99 -5.38
C THR A 71 20.68 -4.57 -4.66
N PRO A 72 20.47 -4.95 -3.38
CA PRO A 72 19.29 -4.55 -2.63
C PRO A 72 19.15 -3.03 -2.54
N LEU A 73 17.94 -2.52 -2.79
CA LEU A 73 17.67 -1.08 -2.87
C LEU A 73 16.83 -0.59 -1.69
N ALA A 74 15.56 -0.99 -1.63
CA ALA A 74 14.61 -0.59 -0.59
C ALA A 74 13.71 -1.76 -0.20
N ALA A 75 13.23 -1.73 1.03
CA ALA A 75 12.24 -2.67 1.56
C ALA A 75 11.23 -1.92 2.42
N GLU A 76 10.01 -2.43 2.47
CA GLU A 76 8.94 -1.89 3.31
C GLU A 76 7.95 -2.99 3.67
N MET A 77 7.24 -2.81 4.77
CA MET A 77 6.20 -3.74 5.23
C MET A 77 5.09 -2.99 5.95
N GLY A 78 3.92 -3.60 6.09
CA GLY A 78 2.79 -2.90 6.66
C GLY A 78 1.47 -3.66 6.66
N TYR A 79 0.40 -2.93 6.96
CA TYR A 79 -0.97 -3.43 6.93
C TYR A 79 -1.88 -2.49 6.17
N TRP A 80 -2.81 -3.04 5.41
CA TRP A 80 -3.86 -2.31 4.69
C TRP A 80 -5.23 -2.75 5.18
N ARG A 81 -6.18 -1.83 5.30
CA ARG A 81 -7.56 -2.14 5.74
C ARG A 81 -8.56 -1.18 5.11
N ILE A 82 -9.84 -1.54 5.13
CA ILE A 82 -10.91 -0.57 4.92
C ILE A 82 -10.95 0.37 6.13
N ASP A 83 -11.00 1.67 5.86
CA ASP A 83 -11.21 2.68 6.88
C ASP A 83 -12.68 2.69 7.30
N ARG A 84 -12.94 2.25 8.53
CA ARG A 84 -14.28 2.27 9.11
C ARG A 84 -14.20 2.33 10.64
N PRO A 85 -15.26 2.83 11.31
CA PRO A 85 -15.31 2.87 12.77
C PRO A 85 -15.13 1.47 13.40
N ALA A 86 -14.45 1.42 14.54
CA ALA A 86 -14.42 0.22 15.37
C ALA A 86 -15.78 -0.01 16.04
N GLU A 87 -16.24 -1.25 16.05
CA GLU A 87 -17.44 -1.73 16.73
C GLU A 87 -17.07 -2.69 17.87
N PRO A 88 -17.94 -2.90 18.87
CA PRO A 88 -17.64 -3.78 20.01
C PRO A 88 -17.20 -5.19 19.63
N GLY A 89 -17.71 -5.74 18.51
CA GLY A 89 -17.36 -7.07 18.02
C GLY A 89 -15.97 -7.18 17.38
N ASP A 90 -15.26 -6.06 17.20
CA ASP A 90 -13.89 -6.06 16.70
C ASP A 90 -12.90 -6.54 17.74
N ARG A 91 -11.82 -7.16 17.26
CA ARG A 91 -10.71 -7.53 18.14
C ARG A 91 -9.97 -6.29 18.64
N GLY A 92 -9.48 -6.40 19.87
CA GLY A 92 -8.63 -5.41 20.50
C GLY A 92 -9.33 -4.61 21.61
N PRO A 93 -8.61 -3.63 22.20
CA PRO A 93 -7.22 -3.30 21.93
C PRO A 93 -6.24 -4.43 22.28
N ALA A 94 -5.10 -4.48 21.56
CA ALA A 94 -4.09 -5.54 21.68
C ALA A 94 -4.68 -6.95 21.48
N MET A 95 -4.47 -7.86 22.44
CA MET A 95 -4.86 -9.27 22.33
C MET A 95 -6.27 -9.57 22.86
N LEU A 96 -7.09 -8.55 23.09
CA LEU A 96 -8.46 -8.73 23.57
C LEU A 96 -9.39 -9.21 22.45
N LEU A 97 -10.37 -10.02 22.84
CA LEU A 97 -11.45 -10.42 21.94
C LEU A 97 -12.50 -9.31 21.88
N GLY A 98 -13.19 -9.23 20.74
CA GLY A 98 -14.38 -8.41 20.61
C GLY A 98 -15.55 -8.96 21.42
N GLU A 99 -16.43 -8.06 21.82
CA GLU A 99 -17.68 -8.36 22.51
C GLU A 99 -18.85 -8.29 21.52
N GLY A 100 -19.48 -9.44 21.25
CA GLY A 100 -20.67 -9.54 20.39
C GLY A 100 -20.40 -10.13 19.00
N PRO A 101 -21.33 -9.94 18.04
CA PRO A 101 -21.18 -10.47 16.69
C PRO A 101 -20.04 -9.75 15.95
N THR A 102 -19.33 -10.48 15.09
CA THR A 102 -18.30 -9.89 14.21
C THR A 102 -18.95 -8.89 13.24
N PRO A 103 -18.53 -7.62 13.26
CA PRO A 103 -19.09 -6.60 12.39
C PRO A 103 -18.70 -6.86 10.93
N PHE A 104 -19.46 -6.30 10.00
CA PHE A 104 -19.18 -6.33 8.55
C PHE A 104 -18.95 -7.73 7.93
N SER A 105 -19.51 -8.78 8.53
CA SER A 105 -19.32 -10.18 8.13
C SER A 105 -20.10 -10.61 6.87
N THR A 106 -20.78 -9.69 6.19
CA THR A 106 -21.57 -9.96 4.98
C THR A 106 -21.31 -8.94 3.89
N VAL A 107 -21.58 -9.30 2.63
CA VAL A 107 -21.48 -8.37 1.48
C VAL A 107 -22.36 -7.14 1.70
N GLU A 108 -23.60 -7.32 2.17
CA GLU A 108 -24.53 -6.21 2.41
C GLU A 108 -23.98 -5.22 3.46
N SER A 109 -23.44 -5.74 4.57
CA SER A 109 -22.83 -4.88 5.59
C SER A 109 -21.57 -4.15 5.09
N VAL A 110 -20.77 -4.79 4.22
CA VAL A 110 -19.59 -4.15 3.62
C VAL A 110 -20.03 -3.08 2.63
N GLU A 111 -21.03 -3.35 1.78
CA GLU A 111 -21.58 -2.37 0.85
C GLU A 111 -22.17 -1.14 1.54
N ALA A 112 -22.63 -1.26 2.79
CA ALA A 112 -23.04 -0.11 3.60
C ALA A 112 -21.89 0.85 3.94
N LEU A 113 -20.62 0.42 3.81
CA LEU A 113 -19.42 1.26 3.95
C LEU A 113 -19.06 2.03 2.68
N ARG A 114 -19.80 1.85 1.57
CA ARG A 114 -19.53 2.55 0.32
C ARG A 114 -19.70 4.06 0.50
N ASN A 115 -18.65 4.80 0.17
CA ASN A 115 -18.63 6.25 0.30
C ASN A 115 -19.39 6.95 -0.86
N ASN A 116 -19.58 8.26 -0.73
CA ASN A 116 -20.29 9.09 -1.72
C ASN A 116 -19.64 9.13 -3.11
N ASN A 117 -18.43 8.57 -3.28
CA ASN A 117 -17.69 8.53 -4.54
C ASN A 117 -17.76 7.17 -5.24
N ASP A 118 -18.66 6.27 -4.80
CA ASP A 118 -18.80 4.90 -5.32
C ASP A 118 -17.54 4.05 -5.08
N GLY A 119 -16.86 4.28 -3.96
CA GLY A 119 -15.68 3.53 -3.51
C GLY A 119 -15.74 3.21 -2.03
N PHE A 120 -14.61 2.76 -1.48
CA PHE A 120 -14.43 2.54 -0.04
C PHE A 120 -13.21 3.31 0.43
N ASP A 121 -13.28 3.86 1.63
CA ASP A 121 -12.13 4.52 2.24
C ASP A 121 -11.14 3.45 2.74
N VAL A 122 -9.84 3.73 2.61
CA VAL A 122 -8.76 2.76 2.83
C VAL A 122 -7.65 3.42 3.64
N GLU A 123 -7.09 2.64 4.56
CA GLU A 123 -5.89 3.00 5.32
C GLU A 123 -4.76 2.01 5.03
N ALA A 124 -3.53 2.53 4.98
CA ALA A 124 -2.33 1.70 4.93
C ALA A 124 -1.26 2.25 5.88
N ALA A 125 -0.80 1.43 6.82
CA ALA A 125 0.33 1.73 7.69
C ALA A 125 1.56 1.01 7.15
N ILE A 126 2.59 1.75 6.74
CA ILE A 126 3.80 1.23 6.10
C ILE A 126 5.03 1.69 6.90
N ILE A 127 5.95 0.76 7.15
CA ILE A 127 7.22 1.03 7.84
C ILE A 127 8.40 0.72 6.93
N HIS A 128 9.43 1.54 7.06
CA HIS A 128 10.66 1.48 6.27
C HIS A 128 11.87 1.24 7.18
N PRO A 129 12.84 0.38 6.79
CA PRO A 129 14.06 0.14 7.55
C PRO A 129 14.97 1.38 7.63
N THR A 130 14.69 2.42 6.85
CA THR A 130 15.34 3.73 6.88
C THR A 130 14.90 4.61 8.06
N GLY A 131 13.98 4.12 8.90
CA GLY A 131 13.45 4.84 10.06
C GLY A 131 12.33 5.81 9.72
N VAL A 132 11.60 5.58 8.62
CA VAL A 132 10.39 6.31 8.22
C VAL A 132 9.18 5.39 8.40
N ASN A 133 8.09 5.93 8.93
CA ASN A 133 6.80 5.26 9.05
C ASN A 133 5.75 6.18 8.43
N GLU A 134 4.85 5.60 7.66
CA GLU A 134 3.84 6.32 6.88
C GLU A 134 2.46 5.77 7.22
N LEU A 135 1.53 6.65 7.60
CA LEU A 135 0.11 6.35 7.64
C LEU A 135 -0.52 7.00 6.41
N TYR A 136 -1.03 6.17 5.51
CA TYR A 136 -1.80 6.59 4.36
C TYR A 136 -3.29 6.47 4.64
N VAL A 137 -4.03 7.46 4.13
CA VAL A 137 -5.49 7.43 3.99
C VAL A 137 -5.84 7.66 2.53
N GLY A 138 -6.96 7.11 2.09
CA GLY A 138 -7.41 7.30 0.73
C GLY A 138 -8.59 6.43 0.37
N ARG A 139 -8.65 5.94 -0.87
CA ARG A 139 -9.83 5.23 -1.37
C ARG A 139 -9.51 4.17 -2.40
N VAL A 140 -10.32 3.12 -2.42
CA VAL A 140 -10.39 2.13 -3.50
C VAL A 140 -11.67 2.31 -4.32
N ARG A 141 -11.54 2.31 -5.65
CA ARG A 141 -12.69 2.30 -6.57
C ARG A 141 -12.31 1.67 -7.90
N LYS A 142 -13.10 0.69 -8.36
CA LYS A 142 -13.02 0.13 -9.73
C LYS A 142 -11.59 -0.27 -10.14
N GLY A 143 -10.88 -1.00 -9.27
CA GLY A 143 -9.52 -1.48 -9.55
C GLY A 143 -8.42 -0.41 -9.48
N ARG A 144 -8.74 0.76 -8.90
CA ARG A 144 -7.79 1.85 -8.62
C ARG A 144 -7.79 2.17 -7.13
N ILE A 145 -6.62 2.49 -6.59
CA ILE A 145 -6.44 3.04 -5.25
C ILE A 145 -5.67 4.34 -5.33
N ASP A 146 -6.17 5.37 -4.68
CA ASP A 146 -5.51 6.66 -4.49
C ASP A 146 -5.25 6.84 -3.00
N LEU A 147 -3.99 7.10 -2.60
CA LEU A 147 -3.56 7.28 -1.23
C LEU A 147 -2.74 8.56 -1.08
N ALA A 148 -2.85 9.19 0.08
CA ALA A 148 -1.95 10.26 0.54
C ALA A 148 -1.59 10.01 2.01
N THR A 149 -0.38 10.39 2.41
CA THR A 149 0.02 10.31 3.82
C THR A 149 -0.80 11.30 4.66
N ASP A 150 -1.49 10.80 5.68
CA ASP A 150 -2.07 11.61 6.75
C ASP A 150 -1.04 11.94 7.83
N ALA A 151 -0.10 11.01 8.07
CA ALA A 151 1.01 11.21 8.97
C ALA A 151 2.29 10.52 8.49
N VAL A 152 3.42 11.19 8.75
CA VAL A 152 4.77 10.63 8.59
C VAL A 152 5.50 10.76 9.93
N MET A 153 6.02 9.64 10.44
CA MET A 153 6.87 9.61 11.62
C MET A 153 8.29 9.20 11.24
N ARG A 154 9.27 9.96 11.73
CA ARG A 154 10.69 9.71 11.45
C ARG A 154 11.49 9.49 12.72
N SER A 155 12.41 8.55 12.66
CA SER A 155 13.48 8.44 13.65
C SER A 155 14.42 9.66 13.56
N PRO A 156 15.13 10.03 14.66
CA PRO A 156 15.95 11.24 14.68
C PRO A 156 17.03 11.34 13.60
N ASN A 157 17.51 10.19 13.11
CA ASN A 157 18.58 10.11 12.11
C ASN A 157 18.06 9.75 10.70
N ALA A 158 16.75 9.62 10.52
CA ALA A 158 16.18 9.37 9.20
C ALA A 158 16.39 10.60 8.30
N LYS A 159 16.59 10.34 7.01
CA LYS A 159 16.63 11.41 5.99
C LYS A 159 15.32 12.20 5.98
N ASP A 160 15.39 13.41 5.42
CA ASP A 160 14.22 14.26 5.29
C ASP A 160 13.17 13.64 4.35
N TYR A 161 11.97 13.45 4.88
CA TYR A 161 10.81 12.85 4.25
C TYR A 161 9.56 13.29 5.02
N SER A 162 8.61 13.95 4.36
CA SER A 162 7.52 14.66 5.04
C SER A 162 6.13 14.30 4.54
N ALA A 163 5.98 13.85 3.31
CA ALA A 163 4.69 13.42 2.76
C ALA A 163 4.89 12.51 1.53
N ALA A 164 3.85 11.78 1.18
CA ALA A 164 3.80 11.02 -0.07
C ALA A 164 2.38 10.78 -0.57
N THR A 165 2.26 10.48 -1.86
CA THR A 165 1.05 9.94 -2.48
C THR A 165 1.37 8.63 -3.17
N ARG A 166 0.40 7.71 -3.20
CA ARG A 166 0.52 6.47 -3.98
C ARG A 166 -0.73 6.26 -4.80
N LEU A 167 -0.52 5.90 -6.06
CA LEU A 167 -1.57 5.45 -6.96
C LEU A 167 -1.31 3.98 -7.29
N TYR A 168 -2.33 3.14 -7.20
CA TYR A 168 -2.29 1.76 -7.70
C TYR A 168 -3.42 1.54 -8.69
N GLY A 169 -3.18 0.72 -9.72
CA GLY A 169 -4.18 0.36 -10.71
C GLY A 169 -3.97 -1.05 -11.26
N LEU A 170 -5.05 -1.84 -11.36
CA LEU A 170 -5.03 -3.12 -12.05
C LEU A 170 -5.48 -2.93 -13.50
N VAL A 171 -4.56 -3.12 -14.45
CA VAL A 171 -4.83 -2.97 -15.89
C VAL A 171 -4.31 -4.21 -16.61
N GLU A 172 -5.18 -4.87 -17.37
CA GLU A 172 -4.85 -6.10 -18.13
C GLU A 172 -4.16 -7.18 -17.28
N GLY A 173 -4.58 -7.31 -16.00
CA GLY A 173 -4.01 -8.30 -15.07
C GLY A 173 -2.65 -7.92 -14.48
N LYS A 174 -2.14 -6.72 -14.75
CA LYS A 174 -0.89 -6.20 -14.20
C LYS A 174 -1.16 -5.09 -13.18
N LEU A 175 -0.37 -5.09 -12.11
CA LEU A 175 -0.40 -4.06 -11.09
C LEU A 175 0.53 -2.92 -11.49
N PHE A 176 -0.05 -1.75 -11.78
CA PHE A 176 0.66 -0.51 -11.98
C PHE A 176 0.65 0.31 -10.70
N TRP A 177 1.73 1.01 -10.42
CA TRP A 177 1.75 1.99 -9.34
C TRP A 177 2.64 3.20 -9.65
N ALA A 178 2.32 4.32 -9.02
CA ALA A 178 3.12 5.54 -9.02
C ALA A 178 3.24 6.07 -7.58
N TRP A 179 4.38 6.66 -7.26
CA TRP A 179 4.73 7.17 -5.94
C TRP A 179 5.35 8.55 -6.07
N ASP A 180 4.70 9.54 -5.47
CA ASP A 180 5.25 10.88 -5.30
C ASP A 180 5.69 11.06 -3.86
N ILE A 181 6.78 11.79 -3.62
CA ILE A 181 7.29 12.09 -2.29
C ILE A 181 7.61 13.57 -2.14
N ALA A 182 7.45 14.08 -0.93
CA ALA A 182 8.05 15.31 -0.46
C ALA A 182 9.22 14.95 0.46
N ALA A 183 10.45 15.09 -0.04
CA ALA A 183 11.64 14.65 0.66
C ALA A 183 12.85 15.50 0.27
N LEU A 184 13.84 15.56 1.17
CA LEU A 184 15.10 16.28 0.94
C LEU A 184 14.88 17.75 0.54
N GLY A 185 13.94 18.42 1.21
CA GLY A 185 13.60 19.83 0.95
C GLY A 185 12.81 20.10 -0.34
N LYS A 186 12.40 19.08 -1.10
CA LYS A 186 11.50 19.22 -2.25
C LYS A 186 10.03 19.08 -1.82
N GLU A 187 9.15 19.83 -2.47
CA GLU A 187 7.71 19.60 -2.41
C GLU A 187 7.33 18.27 -3.07
N LEU A 188 6.07 17.87 -2.89
CA LEU A 188 5.54 16.63 -3.44
C LEU A 188 5.75 16.56 -4.97
N THR A 189 6.56 15.60 -5.41
CA THR A 189 6.88 15.37 -6.82
C THR A 189 7.07 13.89 -7.11
N SER A 190 6.93 13.52 -8.39
CA SER A 190 7.16 12.15 -8.86
C SER A 190 8.51 11.63 -8.39
N HIS A 191 8.49 10.41 -7.84
CA HIS A 191 9.68 9.71 -7.35
C HIS A 191 9.93 8.41 -8.10
N ALA A 192 8.89 7.56 -8.19
CA ALA A 192 9.03 6.25 -8.82
C ALA A 192 7.69 5.75 -9.37
N SER A 193 7.78 4.86 -10.35
CA SER A 193 6.63 4.09 -10.83
C SER A 193 7.05 2.66 -11.19
N GLY A 194 6.10 1.74 -11.21
CA GLY A 194 6.36 0.34 -11.51
C GLY A 194 5.19 -0.38 -12.18
N GLN A 195 5.53 -1.46 -12.88
CA GLN A 195 4.60 -2.39 -13.50
C GLN A 195 4.95 -3.81 -13.10
N LEU A 196 4.04 -4.47 -12.40
CA LEU A 196 4.24 -5.81 -11.84
C LEU A 196 3.24 -6.80 -12.43
N ALA A 197 3.73 -7.99 -12.78
CA ALA A 197 2.90 -9.12 -13.12
C ALA A 197 2.63 -9.96 -11.86
N LYS A 198 1.48 -10.62 -11.81
CA LYS A 198 1.21 -11.59 -10.76
C LYS A 198 2.17 -12.79 -10.93
N VAL A 199 2.73 -13.27 -9.83
CA VAL A 199 3.56 -14.47 -9.79
C VAL A 199 2.65 -15.67 -9.57
N ASP A 200 2.83 -16.72 -10.38
CA ASP A 200 2.12 -17.99 -10.26
C ASP A 200 2.58 -18.81 -9.03
#